data_AF-A0A2V7XL17-F1
#
_entry.id   AF-A0A2V7XL17-F1
#
_cell.length_a   1.000
_cell.length_b   1.000
_cell.length_c   1.000
_cell.angle_alpha   90.00
_cell.angle_beta   90.00
_cell.angle_gamma   90.00
#
_symmetry.space_group_name_H-M   'P 1'
#
loop_
_entity.id
_entity.type
_entity.pdbx_description
1 polymer ?
#
loop_
_entity_poly.entity_id
_entity_poly.type
_entity_poly.pdbx_seq_one_letter_code
_entity_poly.pdbx_strand_id
1 'polypeptide(L)'
;MARTTLDIDEPILKELKDLQAKEKKSLGQLATELLADALSRRRKPHKPKKLKWISKHLKARVDLSDKEAVNEILDRDIVRKLGR
;
A
#
# COMPACT_ATOMS: atom_id res chain seq x y z
N MET A 1 -16.85 1.63 -1.50
CA MET A 1 -16.44 2.90 -2.13
C MET A 1 -17.00 4.06 -1.31
N ALA A 2 -16.27 5.17 -1.23
CA ALA A 2 -16.78 6.40 -0.62
C ALA A 2 -17.64 7.16 -1.66
N ARG A 3 -18.78 7.70 -1.24
CA ARG A 3 -19.64 8.55 -2.09
C ARG A 3 -19.32 10.01 -1.79
N THR A 4 -18.94 10.76 -2.82
CA THR A 4 -18.57 12.16 -2.70
C THR A 4 -19.38 12.98 -3.71
N THR A 5 -19.89 14.12 -3.29
CA THR A 5 -20.52 15.11 -4.18
C THR A 5 -19.45 16.12 -4.56
N LEU A 6 -19.27 16.35 -5.86
CA LEU A 6 -18.29 17.28 -6.42
C LEU A 6 -19.02 18.15 -7.44
N ASP A 7 -18.73 19.45 -7.43
CA ASP A 7 -19.18 20.35 -8.49
C ASP A 7 -18.30 20.14 -9.73
N ILE A 8 -18.93 20.00 -10.89
CA ILE A 8 -18.27 19.76 -12.18
C ILE A 8 -18.79 20.81 -13.16
N ASP A 9 -17.88 21.48 -13.86
CA ASP A 9 -18.25 22.44 -14.90
C ASP A 9 -19.06 21.78 -16.02
N GLU A 10 -20.10 22.47 -16.50
CA GLU A 10 -21.00 22.01 -17.57
C GLU A 10 -20.28 21.44 -18.81
N PRO A 11 -19.23 22.08 -19.39
CA PRO A 11 -18.53 21.50 -20.54
C PRO A 11 -17.89 20.14 -20.22
N ILE A 12 -17.31 19.99 -19.02
CA ILE A 12 -16.69 18.74 -18.59
C ILE A 12 -17.76 17.67 -18.36
N LEU A 13 -18.89 18.04 -17.74
CA LEU A 13 -20.00 17.11 -17.53
C LEU A 13 -20.56 16.58 -18.87
N LYS A 14 -20.64 17.44 -19.89
CA LYS A 14 -21.06 17.05 -21.24
C LYS A 14 -20.10 16.02 -21.86
N GLU A 15 -18.79 16.29 -21.82
CA GLU A 15 -17.78 15.36 -22.33
C GLU A 15 -17.81 14.01 -21.61
N LEU A 16 -17.99 14.01 -20.28
CA LEU A 16 -18.10 12.78 -19.50
C LEU A 16 -19.34 11.96 -19.90
N LYS A 17 -20.48 12.60 -20.20
CA LYS A 17 -21.69 11.92 -20.69
C LYS A 17 -21.50 11.35 -22.10
N ASP A 18 -20.80 12.06 -22.97
CA ASP A 18 -20.49 11.56 -24.33
C ASP A 18 -19.57 10.34 -24.27
N LEU A 19 -18.58 10.35 -23.37
CA LEU A 19 -17.72 9.19 -23.10
C LEU A 19 -18.50 8.03 -22.46
N GLN A 20 -19.42 8.34 -21.55
CA GLN A 20 -20.30 7.34 -20.93
C GLN A 20 -21.10 6.57 -21.99
N ALA A 21 -21.66 7.28 -22.98
CA ALA A 21 -22.43 6.68 -24.07
C ALA A 21 -21.57 5.77 -24.96
N LYS A 22 -20.30 6.13 -25.18
CA LYS A 22 -19.35 5.34 -25.99
C LYS A 22 -18.86 4.08 -25.28
N GLU A 23 -18.49 4.19 -24.00
CA GLU A 23 -17.85 3.09 -23.26
C GLU A 23 -18.83 2.19 -22.50
N LYS A 24 -20.12 2.57 -22.42
CA LYS A 24 -21.16 1.85 -21.67
C LYS A 24 -20.80 1.61 -20.19
N LYS A 25 -19.96 2.48 -19.61
CA LYS A 25 -19.59 2.48 -18.18
C LYS A 25 -20.53 3.41 -17.39
N SER A 26 -20.51 3.29 -16.06
CA SER A 26 -21.16 4.28 -15.21
C SER A 26 -20.36 5.59 -15.16
N LEU A 27 -21.05 6.73 -15.02
CA LEU A 27 -20.41 8.05 -14.93
C LEU A 27 -19.39 8.12 -13.77
N GLY A 28 -19.72 7.54 -12.61
CA GLY A 28 -18.82 7.51 -11.46
C GLY A 28 -17.57 6.67 -11.69
N GLN A 29 -17.69 5.56 -12.43
CA GLN A 29 -16.53 4.73 -12.80
C GLN A 29 -15.61 5.49 -13.77
N LEU A 30 -16.17 6.10 -14.81
CA LEU A 30 -15.41 6.88 -15.79
C LEU A 30 -14.69 8.07 -15.11
N ALA A 31 -15.40 8.79 -14.23
CA ALA A 31 -14.80 9.86 -13.44
C ALA A 31 -13.66 9.37 -12.54
N THR A 32 -13.82 8.20 -11.90
CA THR A 32 -12.77 7.60 -11.07
C THR A 32 -11.53 7.24 -11.88
N GLU A 33 -11.72 6.60 -13.04
CA GLU A 33 -10.61 6.21 -13.94
C GLU A 33 -9.84 7.43 -14.45
N LEU A 34 -10.55 8.45 -14.93
CA LEU A 34 -9.93 9.69 -15.43
C LEU A 34 -9.20 10.47 -14.32
N LEU A 35 -9.81 10.57 -13.13
CA LEU A 35 -9.17 11.21 -11.99
C LEU A 35 -7.93 10.44 -11.52
N ALA A 36 -7.99 9.11 -11.50
CA ALA A 36 -6.85 8.28 -11.11
C ALA A 36 -5.66 8.48 -12.06
N ASP A 37 -5.91 8.53 -13.38
CA ASP A 37 -4.87 8.79 -14.37
C ASP A 37 -4.28 10.20 -14.22
N ALA A 38 -5.13 11.23 -14.13
CA ALA A 38 -4.68 12.61 -13.95
C ALA A 38 -3.85 12.80 -12.67
N LEU A 39 -4.27 12.20 -11.55
CA LEU A 39 -3.52 12.21 -10.30
C LEU A 39 -2.20 11.45 -10.41
N SER A 40 -2.17 10.33 -11.15
CA SER A 40 -0.96 9.54 -11.37
C SER A 40 0.07 10.30 -12.18
N ARG A 41 -0.35 11.03 -13.22
CA ARG A 41 0.51 11.91 -14.02
C ARG A 41 1.04 13.11 -13.21
N ARG A 42 0.25 13.62 -12.27
CA ARG A 42 0.63 14.76 -11.42
C ARG A 42 1.55 14.37 -10.27
N ARG A 43 1.51 13.12 -9.82
CA ARG A 43 2.46 12.61 -8.82
C ARG A 43 3.86 12.73 -9.43
N LYS A 44 4.70 13.56 -8.81
CA LYS A 44 6.15 13.57 -9.10
C LYS A 44 6.62 12.12 -9.08
N PRO A 45 7.50 11.71 -10.02
CA PRO A 45 8.01 10.34 -10.04
C PRO A 45 8.47 10.02 -8.63
N HIS A 46 7.82 9.03 -8.01
CA HIS A 46 8.22 8.60 -6.68
C HIS A 46 9.62 8.06 -6.88
N LYS A 47 10.64 8.83 -6.45
CA LYS A 47 12.02 8.33 -6.47
C LYS A 47 11.94 7.01 -5.71
N PRO A 48 12.25 5.87 -6.35
CA PRO A 48 12.19 4.60 -5.66
C PRO A 48 13.02 4.78 -4.40
N LYS A 49 12.40 4.57 -3.24
CA LYS A 49 13.13 4.65 -1.97
C LYS A 49 14.23 3.62 -2.11
N LYS A 50 15.49 4.07 -2.20
CA LYS A 50 16.63 3.17 -2.25
C LYS A 50 16.49 2.24 -1.04
N LEU A 51 16.52 0.94 -1.28
CA LEU A 51 16.56 -0.05 -0.21
C LEU A 51 17.73 0.31 0.68
N LYS A 52 17.45 0.80 1.89
CA LYS A 52 18.47 1.08 2.88
C LYS A 52 18.66 -0.21 3.66
N TRP A 53 19.73 -0.93 3.36
CA TRP A 53 20.17 -2.04 4.19
C TRP A 53 20.52 -1.47 5.58
N ILE A 54 19.76 -1.87 6.59
CA ILE A 54 20.02 -1.48 7.98
C ILE A 54 20.83 -2.63 8.60
N SER A 55 22.14 -2.45 8.72
CA SER A 55 22.96 -3.27 9.60
C SER A 55 23.06 -2.57 10.96
N LYS A 56 22.66 -3.28 12.01
CA LYS A 56 22.87 -2.84 13.40
C LYS A 56 23.47 -4.00 14.15
N HIS A 57 24.41 -3.70 15.05
CA HIS A 57 25.00 -4.71 15.90
C HIS A 57 23.92 -5.27 16.83
N LEU A 58 23.50 -6.52 16.62
CA LEU A 58 22.39 -7.16 17.34
C LEU A 58 22.76 -7.56 18.78
N LYS A 59 24.03 -7.36 19.20
CA LYS A 59 24.56 -7.81 20.50
C LYS A 59 24.10 -9.24 20.80
N ALA A 60 24.34 -10.14 19.85
CA ALA A 60 23.86 -11.51 19.90
C ALA A 60 24.24 -12.14 21.25
N ARG A 61 23.23 -12.58 21.99
CA ARG A 61 23.39 -13.19 23.33
C ARG A 61 23.58 -14.71 23.24
N VAL A 62 23.42 -15.25 22.04
CA VAL A 62 23.51 -16.67 21.71
C VAL A 62 24.25 -16.78 20.39
N ASP A 63 25.08 -17.81 20.27
CA ASP A 63 25.66 -18.18 18.99
C ASP A 63 24.57 -18.78 18.11
N LEU A 64 24.32 -18.16 16.95
CA LEU A 64 23.29 -18.61 16.01
C LEU A 64 23.72 -19.84 15.20
N SER A 65 25.01 -20.20 15.24
CA SER A 65 25.52 -21.42 14.62
C SER A 65 25.26 -22.67 15.48
N ASP A 66 24.98 -22.48 16.77
CA ASP A 66 24.60 -23.55 17.69
C ASP A 66 23.07 -23.72 17.69
N LYS A 67 22.62 -24.76 16.99
CA LYS A 67 21.19 -25.05 16.80
C LYS A 67 20.52 -25.37 18.14
N GLU A 68 21.19 -26.13 18.99
CA GLU A 68 20.68 -26.56 20.29
C GLU A 68 20.50 -25.34 21.21
N ALA A 69 21.51 -24.47 21.32
CA ALA A 69 21.43 -23.25 22.14
C ALA A 69 20.33 -22.28 21.67
N VAL A 70 20.08 -22.18 20.36
CA VAL A 70 18.97 -21.38 19.82
C VAL A 70 17.62 -21.99 20.18
N ASN A 71 17.45 -23.30 20.04
CA ASN A 71 16.17 -23.97 20.33
C ASN A 71 15.82 -23.90 21.81
N GLU A 72 16.78 -24.06 22.72
CA GLU A 72 16.54 -23.93 24.17
C GLU A 72 15.98 -22.54 24.55
N ILE A 73 16.50 -21.46 23.93
CA ILE A 73 16.02 -20.11 24.16
C ILE A 73 14.60 -19.92 23.60
N LEU A 74 14.33 -20.46 22.41
CA LEU A 74 13.02 -20.38 21.78
C LEU A 74 11.96 -21.14 22.60
N ASP A 75 12.26 -22.37 23.03
CA ASP A 75 11.36 -23.19 23.85
C ASP A 75 11.07 -22.51 25.19
N ARG A 76 12.09 -21.92 25.84
CA ARG A 76 11.91 -21.16 27.07
C ARG A 76 11.04 -19.91 26.88
N ASP A 77 11.19 -19.18 25.77
CA ASP A 77 10.38 -17.99 25.48
C ASP A 77 8.93 -18.35 25.13
N ILE A 78 8.71 -19.47 24.44
CA ILE A 78 7.38 -20.01 24.14
C ILE A 78 6.65 -20.38 25.44
N VAL A 79 7.30 -21.11 26.34
CA VAL A 79 6.73 -21.45 27.66
C VAL A 79 6.42 -20.20 28.48
N ARG A 80 7.29 -19.18 28.44
CA ARG A 80 7.06 -17.90 29.12
C ARG A 80 5.85 -17.13 28.56
N LYS A 81 5.61 -17.20 27.24
CA LYS A 81 4.46 -16.53 26.59
C LYS A 81 3.13 -17.25 26.81
N LEU A 82 3.15 -18.56 26.98
CA LEU A 82 1.96 -19.39 27.18
C LEU A 82 1.57 -19.58 28.67
N GLY A 83 2.45 -19.19 29.60
CA GLY A 83 2.22 -19.20 31.05
C GLY A 83 1.60 -17.93 31.63
N ARG A 84 0.81 -17.18 30.85
CA ARG A 84 -0.10 -16.12 31.34
C ARG A 84 -1.51 -16.36 30.83
#